data_AF-A0A4Z1JU57-F1
#
_entry.id   AF-A0A4Z1JU57-F1
#
_cell.length_a   1.000
_cell.length_b   1.000
_cell.length_c   1.000
_cell.angle_alpha   90.00
_cell.angle_beta   90.00
_cell.angle_gamma   90.00
#
_symmetry.space_group_name_H-M   'P 1'
#
loop_
_entity.id
_entity.type
_entity.pdbx_description
1 polymer ?
#
loop_
_entity_poly.entity_id
_entity_poly.type
_entity_poly.pdbx_seq_one_letter_code
_entity_poly.pdbx_strand_id
1 'polypeptide(L)'
;MKSAVAAVVALSASVANAQVDTLAYASTPVNLTLLPQPIVVSAYNGDGFVGALHRPLNTSEPKASISLMLMHAEQDYWHFYPCTQLAACGYTVLCGNNAASKTGLMNDLDFPATITNVVLWGHSGGEAMISEYQNTAENGVSACNGPEKISICSDDPAGLPPADGVILHDANYGLSTMGFISLNAAIKNESTGLRDIDATLHLYNTTYGYNASGGSSNYTANFLSCWSTAAVSCNNRLLTFAQGRADAISNYKTSSSFYDGALMITIGRYLRTFATTANADYKIKADGTDGIQWNSSHIVPINTVKGVKVPFFLMGNTGHYEYLDAEKAFLASGSNDTSKAFVEGAKNTINPCTDCETYPGQYNNTIKNAFNYQAAWLEKAGRFI
;
A
#
# COMPACT_ATOMS: atom_id res chain seq x y z
N MET A 1 31.07 -16.97 9.41
CA MET A 1 29.81 -17.31 10.12
C MET A 1 28.81 -16.22 9.78
N LYS A 2 27.90 -16.52 8.84
CA LYS A 2 26.46 -16.73 9.09
C LYS A 2 25.69 -15.41 9.30
N SER A 3 24.90 -15.07 8.29
CA SER A 3 23.56 -14.48 8.33
C SER A 3 23.07 -13.89 9.65
N ALA A 4 22.68 -12.61 9.63
CA ALA A 4 21.52 -12.08 10.35
C ALA A 4 21.37 -10.56 10.08
N VAL A 5 20.54 -10.19 9.09
CA VAL A 5 19.60 -9.07 9.31
C VAL A 5 18.24 -9.73 9.51
N ALA A 6 18.20 -10.46 10.62
CA ALA A 6 17.00 -10.84 11.33
C ALA A 6 17.25 -10.33 12.75
N ALA A 7 17.12 -9.03 12.95
CA ALA A 7 16.82 -8.51 14.27
C ALA A 7 15.33 -8.82 14.51
N VAL A 8 15.06 -10.11 14.72
CA VAL A 8 13.86 -10.58 15.40
C VAL A 8 13.98 -10.04 16.81
N VAL A 9 13.32 -8.92 17.07
CA VAL A 9 12.87 -8.66 18.43
C VAL A 9 11.79 -9.69 18.69
N ALA A 10 12.20 -10.78 19.33
CA ALA A 10 11.30 -11.63 20.08
C ALA A 10 10.74 -10.78 21.22
N LEU A 11 9.71 -9.99 20.94
CA LEU A 11 8.77 -9.58 21.97
C LEU A 11 7.93 -10.81 22.27
N SER A 12 8.29 -11.44 23.37
CA SER A 12 7.45 -12.36 24.13
C SER A 12 5.98 -12.05 23.88
N ALA A 13 5.31 -12.97 23.19
CA ALA A 13 3.87 -13.06 23.20
C ALA A 13 3.40 -12.96 24.65
N SER A 14 2.73 -11.87 25.00
CA SER A 14 1.73 -11.96 26.03
C SER A 14 0.58 -12.72 25.40
N VAL A 15 0.64 -14.03 25.62
CA VAL A 15 -0.42 -15.01 25.46
C VAL A 15 -1.76 -14.45 25.94
N ALA A 16 -2.60 -14.07 25.00
CA ALA A 16 -4.06 -14.17 25.12
C ALA A 16 -4.67 -14.22 23.70
N ASN A 17 -4.99 -15.44 23.26
CA ASN A 17 -6.01 -15.79 22.26
C ASN A 17 -5.72 -15.70 20.75
N ALA A 18 -4.46 -15.70 20.28
CA ALA A 18 -4.19 -16.16 18.91
C ALA A 18 -4.14 -17.70 18.89
N GLN A 19 -5.29 -18.36 18.75
CA GLN A 19 -5.27 -19.74 18.25
C GLN A 19 -4.69 -19.68 16.84
N VAL A 20 -3.41 -20.01 16.71
CA VAL A 20 -2.77 -20.29 15.44
C VAL A 20 -3.43 -21.58 14.94
N ASP A 21 -4.42 -21.44 14.07
CA ASP A 21 -5.00 -22.58 13.35
C ASP A 21 -3.91 -23.17 12.44
N THR A 22 -3.16 -24.12 12.99
CA THR A 22 -2.26 -24.99 12.24
C THR A 22 -3.08 -25.98 11.43
N LEU A 23 -3.76 -25.52 10.38
CA LEU A 23 -4.26 -26.37 9.33
C LEU A 23 -3.20 -26.45 8.22
N ALA A 24 -2.65 -27.64 8.04
CA ALA A 24 -1.65 -27.95 7.02
C ALA A 24 -2.19 -27.58 5.62
N TYR A 25 -1.58 -26.59 4.98
CA TYR A 25 -1.90 -26.14 3.62
C TYR A 25 -1.44 -27.15 2.56
N ALA A 26 -2.18 -28.25 2.43
CA ALA A 26 -1.99 -29.27 1.42
C ALA A 26 -2.96 -29.06 0.24
N SER A 27 -2.84 -27.96 -0.51
CA SER A 27 -3.41 -27.88 -1.86
C SER A 27 -2.36 -28.29 -2.90
N THR A 28 -2.75 -29.11 -3.86
CA THR A 28 -1.96 -29.41 -5.06
C THR A 28 -1.68 -28.11 -5.84
N PRO A 29 -0.52 -27.97 -6.51
CA PRO A 29 -0.26 -26.79 -7.35
C PRO A 29 -1.37 -26.63 -8.39
N VAL A 30 -2.01 -25.46 -8.45
CA VAL A 30 -3.06 -25.22 -9.45
C VAL A 30 -2.43 -25.00 -10.81
N ASN A 31 -2.88 -25.74 -11.81
CA ASN A 31 -2.41 -25.56 -13.18
C ASN A 31 -3.10 -24.33 -13.82
N LEU A 32 -2.40 -23.21 -13.82
CA LEU A 32 -2.91 -21.93 -14.35
C LEU A 32 -3.24 -21.99 -15.85
N THR A 33 -2.68 -22.93 -16.61
CA THR A 33 -2.94 -23.04 -18.06
C THR A 33 -4.35 -23.51 -18.39
N LEU A 34 -5.07 -24.04 -17.39
CA LEU A 34 -6.46 -24.48 -17.55
C LEU A 34 -7.46 -23.34 -17.36
N LEU A 35 -7.06 -22.22 -16.74
CA LEU A 35 -7.98 -21.12 -16.47
C LEU A 35 -8.58 -20.55 -17.77
N PRO A 36 -9.86 -20.14 -17.75
CA PRO A 36 -10.44 -19.41 -18.86
C PRO A 36 -9.61 -18.16 -19.19
N GLN A 37 -9.60 -17.77 -20.48
CA GLN A 37 -8.98 -16.52 -20.89
C GLN A 37 -9.66 -15.34 -20.18
N PRO A 38 -8.89 -14.35 -19.67
CA PRO A 38 -9.46 -13.19 -19.00
C PRO A 38 -10.37 -12.40 -19.96
N ILE A 39 -11.49 -11.90 -19.44
CA ILE A 39 -12.42 -11.07 -20.22
C ILE A 39 -12.00 -9.63 -20.04
N VAL A 40 -11.63 -8.96 -21.14
CA VAL A 40 -11.29 -7.55 -21.12
C VAL A 40 -12.51 -6.71 -20.73
N VAL A 41 -12.34 -5.85 -19.73
CA VAL A 41 -13.33 -4.86 -19.32
C VAL A 41 -12.77 -3.48 -19.67
N SER A 42 -13.37 -2.85 -20.67
CA SER A 42 -12.99 -1.50 -21.10
C SER A 42 -14.25 -0.69 -21.38
N ALA A 43 -14.57 0.26 -20.50
CA ALA A 43 -15.64 1.23 -20.76
C ALA A 43 -15.06 2.35 -21.64
N TYR A 44 -15.19 2.19 -22.97
CA TYR A 44 -14.70 3.17 -23.97
C TYR A 44 -15.66 4.36 -24.19
N ASN A 45 -16.35 4.83 -23.14
CA ASN A 45 -17.28 5.97 -23.24
C ASN A 45 -16.80 7.22 -22.47
N GLY A 46 -15.49 7.34 -22.22
CA GLY A 46 -14.90 8.52 -21.56
C GLY A 46 -14.68 8.38 -20.05
N ASP A 47 -15.21 7.31 -19.44
CA ASP A 47 -15.34 7.18 -17.97
C ASP A 47 -14.49 6.02 -17.39
N GLY A 48 -13.17 6.08 -17.54
CA GLY A 48 -12.30 5.71 -16.40
C GLY A 48 -11.72 4.29 -16.25
N PHE A 49 -12.46 3.18 -16.43
CA PHE A 49 -11.93 1.84 -16.02
C PHE A 49 -11.37 0.96 -17.16
N VAL A 50 -10.14 0.46 -17.01
CA VAL A 50 -9.52 -0.55 -17.89
C VAL A 50 -9.04 -1.71 -17.02
N GLY A 51 -9.45 -2.94 -17.34
CA GLY A 51 -9.03 -4.11 -16.58
C GLY A 51 -9.41 -5.43 -17.24
N ALA A 52 -9.26 -6.51 -16.48
CA ALA A 52 -9.62 -7.85 -16.88
C ALA A 52 -10.36 -8.60 -15.77
N LEU A 53 -11.42 -9.30 -16.16
CA LEU A 53 -12.16 -10.21 -15.31
C LEU A 53 -11.63 -11.63 -15.51
N HIS A 54 -11.05 -12.18 -14.44
CA HIS A 54 -10.61 -13.56 -14.33
C HIS A 54 -11.70 -14.38 -13.66
N ARG A 55 -11.98 -15.56 -14.20
CA ARG A 55 -12.99 -16.49 -13.68
C ARG A 55 -12.35 -17.81 -13.29
N PRO A 56 -12.92 -18.50 -12.30
CA PRO A 56 -12.46 -19.83 -11.94
C PRO A 56 -12.88 -20.85 -13.02
N LEU A 57 -12.29 -22.04 -12.95
CA LEU A 57 -12.65 -23.17 -13.81
C LEU A 57 -14.11 -23.59 -13.67
N ASN A 58 -14.61 -23.67 -12.43
CA ASN A 58 -15.99 -24.01 -12.13
C ASN A 58 -16.74 -22.80 -11.58
N THR A 59 -17.56 -22.16 -12.40
CA THR A 59 -18.36 -20.98 -12.02
C THR A 59 -19.64 -21.35 -11.26
N SER A 60 -19.91 -22.63 -11.03
CA SER A 60 -21.08 -23.09 -10.27
C SER A 60 -20.79 -23.33 -8.78
N GLU A 61 -19.50 -23.32 -8.39
CA GLU A 61 -19.11 -23.42 -6.97
C GLU A 61 -19.48 -22.14 -6.21
N PRO A 62 -19.86 -22.21 -4.93
CA PRO A 62 -20.16 -21.03 -4.11
C PRO A 62 -19.03 -19.98 -4.11
N LYS A 63 -17.77 -20.42 -4.16
CA LYS A 63 -16.58 -19.54 -4.22
C LYS A 63 -16.58 -18.62 -5.44
N ALA A 64 -17.17 -19.04 -6.56
CA ALA A 64 -17.22 -18.25 -7.78
C ALA A 64 -18.09 -16.99 -7.64
N SER A 65 -19.01 -16.98 -6.67
CA SER A 65 -19.84 -15.81 -6.34
C SER A 65 -19.13 -14.80 -5.44
N ILE A 66 -17.98 -15.13 -4.85
CA ILE A 66 -17.14 -14.18 -4.14
C ILE A 66 -16.22 -13.51 -5.14
N SER A 67 -16.30 -12.19 -5.20
CA SER A 67 -15.55 -11.40 -6.18
C SER A 67 -14.49 -10.57 -5.51
N LEU A 68 -13.24 -10.76 -5.92
CA LEU A 68 -12.12 -9.94 -5.48
C LEU A 68 -11.85 -8.85 -6.49
N MET A 69 -11.83 -7.60 -6.04
CA MET A 69 -11.42 -6.46 -6.87
C MET A 69 -10.02 -6.00 -6.48
N LEU A 70 -9.14 -5.98 -7.47
CA LEU A 70 -7.77 -5.55 -7.34
C LEU A 70 -7.50 -4.32 -8.19
N MET A 71 -6.80 -3.35 -7.61
CA MET A 71 -6.26 -2.22 -8.35
C MET A 71 -5.03 -1.69 -7.63
N HIS A 72 -4.01 -1.29 -8.39
CA HIS A 72 -2.83 -0.60 -7.86
C HIS A 72 -2.87 0.89 -8.13
N ALA A 73 -2.20 1.65 -7.27
CA ALA A 73 -2.13 3.10 -7.39
C ALA A 73 -1.30 3.60 -8.59
N GLU A 74 -0.43 2.75 -9.14
CA GLU A 74 0.66 3.22 -10.03
C GLU A 74 0.99 2.30 -11.20
N GLN A 75 0.56 1.04 -11.16
CA GLN A 75 1.10 -0.01 -12.03
C GLN A 75 -0.01 -0.79 -12.71
N ASP A 76 0.33 -1.41 -13.84
CA ASP A 76 -0.55 -2.32 -14.56
C ASP A 76 -0.68 -3.65 -13.79
N TYR A 77 -1.88 -3.95 -13.34
CA TYR A 77 -2.18 -5.13 -12.51
C TYR A 77 -2.88 -6.24 -13.27
N TRP A 78 -3.04 -6.10 -14.58
CA TRP A 78 -3.71 -7.08 -15.44
C TRP A 78 -3.16 -8.50 -15.30
N HIS A 79 -1.85 -8.63 -15.09
CA HIS A 79 -1.16 -9.92 -15.01
C HIS A 79 -0.52 -10.18 -13.64
N PHE A 80 -0.92 -9.43 -12.60
CA PHE A 80 -0.34 -9.62 -11.27
C PHE A 80 -0.78 -10.97 -10.66
N TYR A 81 0.03 -11.53 -9.76
CA TYR A 81 -0.17 -12.88 -9.23
C TYR A 81 -1.60 -13.15 -8.71
N PRO A 82 -2.24 -12.26 -7.92
CA PRO A 82 -3.55 -12.57 -7.35
C PRO A 82 -4.63 -12.83 -8.42
N CYS A 83 -4.54 -12.18 -9.58
CA CYS A 83 -5.52 -12.31 -10.68
C CYS A 83 -5.69 -13.76 -11.12
N THR A 84 -4.58 -14.49 -11.23
CA THR A 84 -4.58 -15.90 -11.63
C THR A 84 -4.62 -16.85 -10.44
N GLN A 85 -3.94 -16.51 -9.34
CA GLN A 85 -3.85 -17.39 -8.16
C GLN A 85 -5.17 -17.50 -7.41
N LEU A 86 -5.91 -16.41 -7.22
CA LEU A 86 -7.23 -16.45 -6.57
C LEU A 86 -8.30 -17.03 -7.51
N ALA A 87 -8.23 -16.76 -8.82
CA ALA A 87 -9.09 -17.44 -9.79
C ALA A 87 -8.87 -18.97 -9.79
N ALA A 88 -7.61 -19.40 -9.67
CA ALA A 88 -7.22 -20.79 -9.46
C ALA A 88 -7.77 -21.38 -8.15
N CYS A 89 -7.95 -20.58 -7.10
CA CYS A 89 -8.58 -21.00 -5.84
C CYS A 89 -10.11 -21.07 -5.90
N GLY A 90 -10.74 -20.68 -7.03
CA GLY A 90 -12.19 -20.78 -7.23
C GLY A 90 -12.93 -19.45 -7.21
N TYR A 91 -12.25 -18.31 -7.13
CA TYR A 91 -12.85 -16.98 -7.01
C TYR A 91 -13.02 -16.26 -8.35
N THR A 92 -13.97 -15.33 -8.42
CA THR A 92 -14.01 -14.35 -9.50
C THR A 92 -13.10 -13.17 -9.15
N VAL A 93 -12.25 -12.72 -10.07
CA VAL A 93 -11.25 -11.66 -9.77
C VAL A 93 -11.28 -10.60 -10.85
N LEU A 94 -11.56 -9.35 -10.47
CA LEU A 94 -11.48 -8.20 -11.34
C LEU A 94 -10.15 -7.46 -11.08
N CYS A 95 -9.23 -7.52 -12.04
CA CYS A 95 -7.96 -6.83 -11.99
C CYS A 95 -8.00 -5.59 -12.86
N GLY A 96 -8.03 -4.42 -12.22
CA GLY A 96 -8.13 -3.12 -12.85
C GLY A 96 -6.84 -2.32 -12.80
N ASN A 97 -6.70 -1.44 -13.78
CA ASN A 97 -5.75 -0.34 -13.75
C ASN A 97 -6.50 0.92 -13.37
N ASN A 98 -5.91 1.68 -12.44
CA ASN A 98 -6.45 2.98 -12.12
C ASN A 98 -6.24 3.97 -13.28
N ALA A 99 -6.79 5.18 -13.12
CA ALA A 99 -6.62 6.22 -14.10
C ALA A 99 -5.24 6.90 -14.09
N ALA A 100 -4.27 6.47 -13.27
CA ALA A 100 -2.98 7.16 -13.16
C ALA A 100 -2.25 7.26 -14.51
N SER A 101 -2.36 6.23 -15.35
CA SER A 101 -1.80 6.25 -16.71
C SER A 101 -2.56 7.17 -17.70
N LYS A 102 -3.78 7.60 -17.36
CA LYS A 102 -4.71 8.35 -18.23
C LYS A 102 -4.84 9.81 -17.81
N THR A 103 -5.12 10.04 -16.53
CA THR A 103 -5.39 11.35 -15.91
C THR A 103 -4.21 11.81 -15.05
N GLY A 104 -3.27 10.92 -14.74
CA GLY A 104 -2.26 11.14 -13.71
C GLY A 104 -2.82 11.02 -12.29
N LEU A 105 -4.12 10.85 -12.08
CA LEU A 105 -4.72 10.78 -10.75
C LEU A 105 -4.58 9.37 -10.16
N MET A 106 -4.14 9.30 -8.90
CA MET A 106 -3.95 8.04 -8.15
C MET A 106 -5.14 7.72 -7.24
N ASN A 107 -6.30 8.36 -7.47
CA ASN A 107 -7.47 8.30 -6.59
C ASN A 107 -8.77 7.91 -7.33
N ASP A 108 -8.72 7.69 -8.65
CA ASP A 108 -9.90 7.30 -9.41
C ASP A 108 -10.20 5.83 -9.11
N LEU A 109 -11.19 5.60 -8.25
CA LEU A 109 -11.77 4.29 -7.98
C LEU A 109 -13.15 4.22 -8.65
N ASP A 110 -13.17 3.92 -9.95
CA ASP A 110 -14.41 3.58 -10.65
C ASP A 110 -14.75 2.11 -10.41
N PHE A 111 -15.74 1.86 -9.55
CA PHE A 111 -16.24 0.53 -9.25
C PHE A 111 -17.37 0.14 -10.22
N PRO A 112 -17.30 -1.01 -10.91
CA PRO A 112 -18.46 -1.52 -11.63
C PRO A 112 -19.54 -1.94 -10.62
N ALA A 113 -20.70 -1.27 -10.69
CA ALA A 113 -21.81 -1.38 -9.72
C ALA A 113 -22.58 -2.72 -9.69
N THR A 114 -22.05 -3.81 -10.27
CA THR A 114 -22.84 -5.02 -10.59
C THR A 114 -22.33 -6.32 -9.97
N ILE A 115 -21.57 -6.26 -8.88
CA ILE A 115 -20.97 -7.45 -8.26
C ILE A 115 -21.51 -7.66 -6.84
N THR A 116 -21.95 -8.89 -6.55
CA THR A 116 -22.40 -9.37 -5.24
C THR A 116 -21.23 -9.95 -4.45
N ASN A 117 -21.14 -9.73 -3.13
CA ASN A 117 -20.06 -10.20 -2.24
C ASN A 117 -18.67 -9.75 -2.71
N VAL A 118 -18.38 -8.47 -2.56
CA VAL A 118 -17.13 -7.83 -3.01
C VAL A 118 -16.11 -7.83 -1.89
N VAL A 119 -14.93 -8.38 -2.16
CA VAL A 119 -13.75 -8.22 -1.30
C VAL A 119 -12.76 -7.31 -2.02
N LEU A 120 -12.42 -6.17 -1.43
CA LEU A 120 -11.37 -5.31 -1.96
C LEU A 120 -10.01 -5.88 -1.60
N TRP A 121 -9.09 -5.86 -2.55
CA TRP A 121 -7.75 -6.37 -2.35
C TRP A 121 -6.74 -5.31 -2.78
N GLY A 122 -6.03 -4.75 -1.79
CA GLY A 122 -5.02 -3.72 -1.97
C GLY A 122 -3.62 -4.25 -1.74
N HIS A 123 -2.65 -3.68 -2.46
CA HIS A 123 -1.24 -4.05 -2.32
C HIS A 123 -0.33 -2.85 -2.54
N SER A 124 0.75 -2.78 -1.76
CA SER A 124 1.72 -1.69 -1.76
C SER A 124 1.01 -0.33 -1.76
N GLY A 125 1.08 0.50 -2.81
CA GLY A 125 0.37 1.79 -2.85
C GLY A 125 -1.16 1.68 -3.05
N GLY A 126 -1.65 0.59 -3.63
CA GLY A 126 -3.08 0.41 -3.95
C GLY A 126 -3.98 0.29 -2.73
N GLU A 127 -3.42 -0.09 -1.59
CA GLU A 127 -4.21 -0.16 -0.36
C GLU A 127 -4.59 1.21 0.21
N ALA A 128 -3.80 2.26 -0.04
CA ALA A 128 -4.10 3.57 0.50
C ALA A 128 -5.40 4.08 -0.14
N MET A 129 -5.59 3.76 -1.42
CA MET A 129 -6.84 3.95 -2.15
C MET A 129 -7.96 3.08 -1.59
N ILE A 130 -7.74 1.76 -1.47
CA ILE A 130 -8.79 0.81 -1.07
C ILE A 130 -9.26 1.04 0.36
N SER A 131 -8.35 1.33 1.29
CA SER A 131 -8.66 1.59 2.69
C SER A 131 -9.34 2.94 2.88
N GLU A 132 -8.94 3.99 2.13
CA GLU A 132 -9.66 5.26 2.11
C GLU A 132 -11.10 5.07 1.61
N TYR A 133 -11.26 4.36 0.50
CA TYR A 133 -12.57 4.07 -0.05
C TYR A 133 -13.46 3.33 0.93
N GLN A 134 -12.97 2.22 1.49
CA GLN A 134 -13.79 1.44 2.41
C GLN A 134 -14.19 2.27 3.64
N ASN A 135 -13.24 3.05 4.18
CA ASN A 135 -13.52 3.95 5.30
C ASN A 135 -14.61 4.98 4.93
N THR A 136 -14.54 5.56 3.74
CA THR A 136 -15.50 6.56 3.27
C THR A 136 -16.86 5.96 2.94
N ALA A 137 -16.89 4.76 2.34
CA ALA A 137 -18.12 4.04 2.03
C ALA A 137 -18.88 3.62 3.30
N GLU A 138 -18.17 3.23 4.36
CA GLU A 138 -18.77 2.82 5.63
C GLU A 138 -19.15 3.98 6.57
N ASN A 139 -18.49 5.14 6.45
CA ASN A 139 -18.61 6.25 7.41
C ASN A 139 -19.00 7.59 6.78
N GLY A 140 -19.16 7.63 5.46
CA GLY A 140 -19.41 8.84 4.67
C GLY A 140 -18.17 9.73 4.53
N VAL A 141 -18.28 10.74 3.66
CA VAL A 141 -17.20 11.71 3.34
C VAL A 141 -16.66 12.46 4.56
N SER A 142 -17.44 12.56 5.64
CA SER A 142 -16.97 13.14 6.90
C SER A 142 -15.73 12.44 7.48
N ALA A 143 -15.52 11.16 7.16
CA ALA A 143 -14.35 10.39 7.57
C ALA A 143 -13.02 10.90 6.99
N CYS A 144 -13.08 11.67 5.90
CA CYS A 144 -11.91 12.27 5.24
C CYS A 144 -11.93 13.81 5.22
N ASN A 145 -12.83 14.45 5.98
CA ASN A 145 -13.02 15.91 6.04
C ASN A 145 -12.72 16.54 7.43
N GLY A 146 -11.99 15.82 8.29
CA GLY A 146 -11.62 16.31 9.62
C GLY A 146 -10.75 17.57 9.59
N PRO A 147 -10.81 18.42 10.63
CA PRO A 147 -10.01 19.66 10.71
C PRO A 147 -8.50 19.41 10.75
N GLU A 148 -8.06 18.19 11.07
CA GLU A 148 -6.68 17.76 11.03
C GLU A 148 -6.14 17.50 9.60
N LYS A 149 -7.01 17.44 8.59
CA LYS A 149 -6.63 17.08 7.22
C LYS A 149 -5.96 18.24 6.50
N ILE A 150 -4.80 17.97 5.90
CA ILE A 150 -4.08 18.92 5.03
C ILE A 150 -4.93 19.25 3.78
N SER A 151 -5.60 18.22 3.25
CA SER A 151 -6.56 18.33 2.16
C SER A 151 -7.73 17.41 2.43
N ILE A 152 -8.93 17.97 2.31
CA ILE A 152 -10.18 17.22 2.42
C ILE A 152 -10.42 16.39 1.14
N CYS A 153 -11.12 15.27 1.27
CA CYS A 153 -11.54 14.49 0.11
C CYS A 153 -12.61 15.28 -0.70
N SER A 154 -12.77 14.96 -1.98
CA SER A 154 -13.94 15.44 -2.74
C SER A 154 -15.20 14.70 -2.29
N ASP A 155 -16.37 15.18 -2.75
CA ASP A 155 -17.65 14.49 -2.55
C ASP A 155 -17.88 13.34 -3.55
N ASP A 156 -16.95 13.10 -4.48
CA ASP A 156 -17.03 12.01 -5.46
C ASP A 156 -17.28 10.61 -4.84
N PRO A 157 -16.72 10.25 -3.65
CA PRO A 157 -16.99 8.99 -2.99
C PRO A 157 -18.27 8.99 -2.13
N ALA A 158 -19.08 10.06 -2.14
CA ALA A 158 -20.31 10.11 -1.37
C ALA A 158 -21.35 9.09 -1.87
N GLY A 159 -21.82 8.24 -0.95
CA GLY A 159 -22.86 7.25 -1.26
C GLY A 159 -22.36 6.01 -2.00
N LEU A 160 -21.04 5.82 -2.12
CA LEU A 160 -20.49 4.57 -2.64
C LEU A 160 -20.79 3.40 -1.69
N PRO A 161 -21.15 2.21 -2.19
CA PRO A 161 -21.46 1.06 -1.35
C PRO A 161 -20.18 0.51 -0.70
N PRO A 162 -20.20 0.13 0.60
CA PRO A 162 -19.06 -0.54 1.21
C PRO A 162 -18.88 -1.94 0.60
N ALA A 163 -17.64 -2.40 0.51
CA ALA A 163 -17.36 -3.79 0.20
C ALA A 163 -17.64 -4.68 1.42
N ASP A 164 -17.84 -5.97 1.19
CA ASP A 164 -18.16 -6.96 2.22
C ASP A 164 -16.92 -7.41 3.01
N GLY A 165 -15.71 -7.19 2.47
CA GLY A 165 -14.45 -7.47 3.13
C GLY A 165 -13.28 -6.74 2.49
N VAL A 166 -12.16 -6.67 3.21
CA VAL A 166 -10.93 -6.04 2.72
C VAL A 166 -9.71 -6.90 3.03
N ILE A 167 -8.84 -7.07 2.04
CA ILE A 167 -7.51 -7.67 2.15
C ILE A 167 -6.47 -6.61 1.78
N LEU A 168 -5.51 -6.33 2.65
CA LEU A 168 -4.31 -5.55 2.32
C LEU A 168 -3.08 -6.47 2.35
N HIS A 169 -2.32 -6.49 1.27
CA HIS A 169 -1.16 -7.35 1.08
C HIS A 169 0.10 -6.52 0.84
N ASP A 170 1.09 -6.71 1.70
CA ASP A 170 2.34 -5.95 1.79
C ASP A 170 2.11 -4.45 1.67
N ALA A 171 1.47 -3.96 2.73
CA ALA A 171 1.07 -2.58 2.88
C ALA A 171 2.25 -1.62 2.95
N ASN A 172 2.25 -0.53 2.18
CA ASN A 172 3.13 0.60 2.44
C ASN A 172 2.50 1.58 3.46
N TYR A 173 3.26 2.56 3.94
CA TYR A 173 2.75 3.49 4.96
C TYR A 173 1.78 4.57 4.42
N GLY A 174 1.21 4.35 3.23
CA GLY A 174 0.38 5.30 2.49
C GLY A 174 1.17 6.19 1.54
N LEU A 175 0.53 6.62 0.43
CA LEU A 175 1.19 7.41 -0.62
C LEU A 175 1.78 8.73 -0.09
N SER A 176 1.14 9.35 0.90
CA SER A 176 1.63 10.59 1.50
C SER A 176 2.85 10.38 2.38
N THR A 177 2.84 9.34 3.21
CA THR A 177 4.01 8.96 3.99
C THR A 177 5.15 8.51 3.07
N MET A 178 4.87 7.70 2.04
CA MET A 178 5.86 7.25 1.07
C MET A 178 6.50 8.43 0.34
N GLY A 179 5.70 9.42 -0.06
CA GLY A 179 6.20 10.67 -0.62
C GLY A 179 7.15 11.39 0.32
N PHE A 180 6.77 11.54 1.60
CA PHE A 180 7.59 12.18 2.61
C PHE A 180 8.92 11.45 2.87
N ILE A 181 8.90 10.13 3.11
CA ILE A 181 10.12 9.38 3.45
C ILE A 181 11.06 9.21 2.24
N SER A 182 10.57 9.44 1.02
CA SER A 182 11.35 9.44 -0.22
C SER A 182 12.01 10.79 -0.52
N LEU A 183 11.77 11.82 0.29
CA LEU A 183 12.39 13.13 0.08
C LEU A 183 13.91 13.07 0.26
N ASN A 184 14.63 13.75 -0.63
CA ASN A 184 16.04 14.01 -0.40
C ASN A 184 16.21 15.16 0.60
N ALA A 185 16.42 14.83 1.87
CA ALA A 185 16.61 15.77 2.97
C ALA A 185 17.79 16.74 2.76
N ALA A 186 18.73 16.42 1.88
CA ALA A 186 19.87 17.28 1.59
C ALA A 186 19.49 18.51 0.75
N ILE A 187 18.33 18.54 0.09
CA ILE A 187 17.90 19.70 -0.70
C ILE A 187 17.67 20.90 0.23
N LYS A 188 18.38 22.00 -0.03
CA LYS A 188 18.22 23.25 0.73
C LYS A 188 17.17 24.17 0.13
N ASN A 189 17.00 24.11 -1.19
CA ASN A 189 16.07 24.93 -1.94
C ASN A 189 15.43 24.12 -3.08
N GLU A 190 14.11 23.96 -2.98
CA GLU A 190 13.28 23.18 -3.90
C GLU A 190 13.27 23.76 -5.32
N SER A 191 13.47 25.07 -5.48
CA SER A 191 13.53 25.72 -6.81
C SER A 191 14.80 25.37 -7.60
N THR A 192 15.85 24.94 -6.91
CA THR A 192 17.14 24.54 -7.51
C THR A 192 17.36 23.02 -7.49
N GLY A 193 16.55 22.29 -6.71
CA GLY A 193 16.63 20.83 -6.58
C GLY A 193 18.04 20.37 -6.20
N LEU A 194 18.56 19.37 -6.90
CA LEU A 194 19.89 18.79 -6.65
C LEU A 194 21.07 19.76 -6.92
N ARG A 195 20.83 20.94 -7.50
CA ARG A 195 21.89 21.94 -7.71
C ARG A 195 22.32 22.64 -6.42
N ASP A 196 21.49 22.59 -5.37
CA ASP A 196 21.79 23.20 -4.08
C ASP A 196 21.46 22.24 -2.93
N ILE A 197 22.44 21.42 -2.57
CA ILE A 197 22.33 20.42 -1.51
C ILE A 197 23.29 20.70 -0.35
N ASP A 198 22.91 20.26 0.85
CA ASP A 198 23.79 20.12 1.99
C ASP A 198 24.57 18.81 1.88
N ALA A 199 25.86 18.91 1.56
CA ALA A 199 26.74 17.75 1.41
C ALA A 199 26.91 16.93 2.71
N THR A 200 26.63 17.53 3.88
CA THR A 200 26.68 16.81 5.16
C THR A 200 25.50 15.86 5.36
N LEU A 201 24.43 16.02 4.57
CA LEU A 201 23.22 15.19 4.58
C LEU A 201 23.16 14.22 3.40
N HIS A 202 24.22 14.12 2.60
CA HIS A 202 24.26 13.26 1.43
C HIS A 202 24.22 11.77 1.83
N LEU A 203 23.09 11.12 1.53
CA LEU A 203 22.79 9.75 1.95
C LEU A 203 23.85 8.73 1.48
N TYR A 204 24.46 8.95 0.31
CA TYR A 204 25.45 8.06 -0.28
C TYR A 204 26.89 8.36 0.14
N ASN A 205 27.10 9.15 1.19
CA ASN A 205 28.42 9.43 1.72
C ASN A 205 28.87 8.29 2.66
N THR A 206 29.95 7.60 2.28
CA THR A 206 30.53 6.49 3.07
C THR A 206 31.01 6.93 4.44
N THR A 207 31.37 8.22 4.60
CA THR A 207 31.77 8.82 5.88
C THR A 207 30.70 8.66 6.95
N TYR A 208 29.42 8.70 6.57
CA TYR A 208 28.31 8.67 7.52
C TYR A 208 27.68 7.30 7.69
N GLY A 209 28.18 6.29 6.99
CA GLY A 209 27.72 4.90 7.13
C GLY A 209 27.17 4.24 5.86
N TYR A 210 27.15 4.95 4.73
CA TYR A 210 26.74 4.35 3.46
C TYR A 210 27.70 3.23 3.04
N ASN A 211 27.14 2.09 2.68
CA ASN A 211 27.90 0.96 2.17
C ASN A 211 27.88 0.94 0.63
N ALA A 212 28.93 1.50 0.03
CA ALA A 212 29.07 1.56 -1.43
C ALA A 212 29.26 0.20 -2.12
N SER A 213 29.61 -0.85 -1.36
CA SER A 213 29.75 -2.22 -1.88
C SER A 213 28.43 -2.99 -1.96
N GLY A 214 27.31 -2.35 -1.56
CA GLY A 214 25.99 -2.99 -1.47
C GLY A 214 25.77 -3.72 -0.14
N GLY A 215 24.52 -4.09 0.13
CA GLY A 215 24.09 -4.60 1.43
C GLY A 215 23.73 -3.48 2.41
N SER A 216 23.66 -3.80 3.70
CA SER A 216 23.20 -2.84 4.72
C SER A 216 24.18 -1.68 4.90
N SER A 217 23.65 -0.46 4.92
CA SER A 217 24.35 0.74 5.38
C SER A 217 24.14 0.91 6.88
N ASN A 218 25.16 1.38 7.61
CA ASN A 218 25.11 1.56 9.06
C ASN A 218 25.37 3.03 9.41
N TYR A 219 24.30 3.83 9.36
CA TYR A 219 24.40 5.26 9.57
C TYR A 219 24.62 5.61 11.05
N THR A 220 25.47 6.60 11.30
CA THR A 220 25.67 7.10 12.68
C THR A 220 24.37 7.71 13.23
N ALA A 221 24.14 7.56 14.54
CA ALA A 221 22.96 8.13 15.19
C ALA A 221 22.86 9.66 15.00
N ASN A 222 24.00 10.36 15.02
CA ASN A 222 24.05 11.80 14.76
C ASN A 222 23.61 12.13 13.33
N PHE A 223 24.11 11.39 12.33
CA PHE A 223 23.69 11.58 10.95
C PHE A 223 22.19 11.36 10.77
N LEU A 224 21.64 10.27 11.33
CA LEU A 224 20.21 9.97 11.26
C LEU A 224 19.36 11.09 11.90
N SER A 225 19.80 11.62 13.04
CA SER A 225 19.10 12.73 13.70
C SER A 225 19.09 14.00 12.85
N CYS A 226 20.24 14.39 12.30
CA CYS A 226 20.35 15.55 11.41
C CYS A 226 19.53 15.36 10.13
N TRP A 227 19.62 14.18 9.51
CA TRP A 227 18.88 13.83 8.30
C TRP A 227 17.38 13.86 8.51
N SER A 228 16.86 13.26 9.60
CA SER A 228 15.43 13.28 9.92
C SER A 228 14.93 14.71 10.17
N THR A 229 15.72 15.55 10.86
CA THR A 229 15.38 16.96 11.09
C THR A 229 15.29 17.75 9.78
N ALA A 230 16.22 17.50 8.86
CA ALA A 230 16.25 18.13 7.56
C ALA A 230 15.11 17.62 6.65
N ALA A 231 14.74 16.34 6.74
CA ALA A 231 13.59 15.78 6.02
C ALA A 231 12.28 16.48 6.42
N VAL A 232 12.04 16.66 7.74
CA VAL A 232 10.88 17.41 8.24
C VAL A 232 10.92 18.86 7.76
N SER A 233 12.08 19.50 7.79
CA SER A 233 12.24 20.88 7.31
C SER A 233 11.94 21.01 5.82
N CYS A 234 12.41 20.07 4.99
CA CYS A 234 12.13 19.98 3.57
C CYS A 234 10.62 19.81 3.31
N ASN A 235 9.99 18.87 4.01
CA ASN A 235 8.55 18.66 3.92
C ASN A 235 7.74 19.90 4.29
N ASN A 236 8.10 20.59 5.38
CA ASN A 236 7.40 21.80 5.81
C ASN A 236 7.51 22.94 4.79
N ARG A 237 8.65 23.08 4.10
CA ARG A 237 8.80 24.05 2.99
C ARG A 237 7.90 23.69 1.83
N LEU A 238 7.87 22.42 1.42
CA LEU A 238 7.01 21.92 0.34
C LEU A 238 5.52 22.11 0.67
N LEU A 239 5.09 21.76 1.88
CA LEU A 239 3.72 21.97 2.36
C LEU A 239 3.35 23.46 2.33
N THR A 240 4.17 24.31 2.95
CA THR A 240 3.95 25.77 2.98
C THR A 240 3.82 26.34 1.58
N PHE A 241 4.70 25.94 0.67
CA PHE A 241 4.65 26.36 -0.73
C PHE A 241 3.37 25.87 -1.41
N ALA A 242 3.01 24.59 -1.23
CA ALA A 242 1.82 24.01 -1.84
C ALA A 242 0.53 24.66 -1.32
N GLN A 243 0.37 24.83 -0.01
CA GLN A 243 -0.78 25.54 0.57
C GLN A 243 -0.85 26.99 0.08
N GLY A 244 0.24 27.75 0.15
CA GLY A 244 0.23 29.14 -0.31
C GLY A 244 -0.09 29.28 -1.81
N ARG A 245 0.29 28.28 -2.62
CA ARG A 245 -0.11 28.21 -4.02
C ARG A 245 -1.56 27.76 -4.21
N ALA A 246 -2.10 26.89 -3.37
CA ALA A 246 -3.51 26.50 -3.40
C ALA A 246 -4.40 27.71 -3.09
N ASP A 247 -4.07 28.46 -2.03
CA ASP A 247 -4.76 29.69 -1.63
C ASP A 247 -4.76 30.74 -2.75
N ALA A 248 -3.64 30.84 -3.49
CA ALA A 248 -3.51 31.75 -4.62
C ALA A 248 -4.25 31.29 -5.89
N ILE A 249 -4.60 30.01 -6.03
CA ILE A 249 -5.15 29.39 -7.26
C ILE A 249 -6.63 29.07 -7.09
N SER A 250 -7.43 29.96 -6.49
CA SER A 250 -8.88 29.80 -6.43
C SER A 250 -9.61 29.89 -7.80
N ASN A 251 -8.90 29.68 -8.94
CA ASN A 251 -9.38 29.23 -10.25
C ASN A 251 -8.21 28.62 -11.08
N TYR A 252 -8.29 27.33 -11.44
CA TYR A 252 -7.23 26.41 -11.93
C TYR A 252 -6.41 26.79 -13.19
N LYS A 253 -5.10 26.47 -13.20
CA LYS A 253 -4.29 25.95 -14.35
C LYS A 253 -3.13 25.04 -13.91
N THR A 254 -2.82 23.98 -14.68
CA THR A 254 -1.77 22.96 -14.45
C THR A 254 -0.50 23.17 -15.29
N SER A 255 0.63 22.56 -14.90
CA SER A 255 1.96 22.64 -15.56
C SER A 255 2.20 21.48 -16.55
N SER A 256 3.11 21.63 -17.52
CA SER A 256 3.14 20.86 -18.79
C SER A 256 4.50 20.26 -19.23
N SER A 257 5.33 19.66 -18.36
CA SER A 257 6.58 18.98 -18.82
C SER A 257 7.12 17.86 -17.91
N PHE A 258 7.04 16.61 -18.39
CA PHE A 258 7.30 15.35 -17.68
C PHE A 258 8.79 14.98 -17.46
N TYR A 259 9.76 15.55 -18.17
CA TYR A 259 11.07 14.86 -18.35
C TYR A 259 12.32 15.44 -17.67
N ASP A 260 12.27 16.57 -16.95
CA ASP A 260 13.48 17.17 -16.35
C ASP A 260 13.30 17.56 -14.87
N GLY A 261 13.24 16.57 -13.98
CA GLY A 261 13.30 16.76 -12.52
C GLY A 261 12.00 17.24 -11.84
N ALA A 262 11.77 16.70 -10.63
CA ALA A 262 10.55 16.85 -9.80
C ALA A 262 9.28 16.16 -10.35
N LEU A 263 8.49 15.61 -9.43
CA LEU A 263 7.20 14.97 -9.71
C LEU A 263 6.25 15.99 -10.38
N MET A 264 5.86 15.73 -11.63
CA MET A 264 4.89 16.55 -12.36
C MET A 264 3.50 16.37 -11.78
N ILE A 265 3.09 17.31 -10.93
CA ILE A 265 1.89 17.21 -10.12
C ILE A 265 1.17 18.56 -10.00
N THR A 266 -0.16 18.54 -9.95
CA THR A 266 -0.93 19.73 -9.59
C THR A 266 -0.83 19.96 -8.08
N ILE A 267 -1.01 21.19 -7.62
CA ILE A 267 -0.97 21.49 -6.19
C ILE A 267 -2.06 20.70 -5.43
N GLY A 268 -3.27 20.64 -5.99
CA GLY A 268 -4.35 19.83 -5.43
C GLY A 268 -3.97 18.35 -5.33
N ARG A 269 -3.31 17.79 -6.35
CA ARG A 269 -2.87 16.39 -6.34
C ARG A 269 -1.77 16.15 -5.31
N TYR A 270 -0.80 17.07 -5.16
CA TYR A 270 0.22 16.94 -4.12
C TYR A 270 -0.43 16.94 -2.72
N LEU A 271 -1.31 17.92 -2.46
CA LEU A 271 -1.97 18.07 -1.17
C LEU A 271 -2.88 16.87 -0.81
N ARG A 272 -3.54 16.26 -1.80
CA ARG A 272 -4.39 15.08 -1.57
C ARG A 272 -3.59 13.79 -1.41
N THR A 273 -2.63 13.55 -2.30
CA THR A 273 -1.98 12.23 -2.43
C THR A 273 -0.68 12.12 -1.66
N PHE A 274 0.14 13.18 -1.64
CA PHE A 274 1.53 13.09 -1.20
C PHE A 274 1.84 13.89 0.07
N ALA A 275 0.91 14.73 0.54
CA ALA A 275 1.13 15.58 1.70
C ALA A 275 0.77 14.86 3.01
N THR A 276 1.72 14.89 3.95
CA THR A 276 1.54 14.42 5.33
C THR A 276 2.32 15.34 6.28
N THR A 277 1.84 15.51 7.49
CA THR A 277 2.53 16.27 8.54
C THR A 277 3.41 15.33 9.35
N ALA A 278 4.60 15.79 9.71
CA ALA A 278 5.50 15.11 10.63
C ALA A 278 5.82 16.04 11.81
N ASN A 279 5.88 15.46 13.00
CA ASN A 279 6.29 16.11 14.23
C ASN A 279 7.81 16.33 14.26
N ALA A 280 8.25 17.22 15.15
CA ALA A 280 9.67 17.50 15.36
C ALA A 280 10.48 16.29 15.86
N ASP A 281 9.82 15.28 16.45
CA ASP A 281 10.42 14.05 16.94
C ASP A 281 10.44 12.91 15.90
N TYR A 282 10.21 13.22 14.61
CA TYR A 282 10.30 12.25 13.51
C TYR A 282 11.65 11.51 13.51
N LYS A 283 11.58 10.18 13.39
CA LYS A 283 12.76 9.31 13.34
C LYS A 283 12.51 8.04 12.55
N ILE A 284 13.54 7.61 11.84
CA ILE A 284 13.61 6.29 11.21
C ILE A 284 14.30 5.34 12.20
N LYS A 285 13.67 4.21 12.47
CA LYS A 285 14.15 3.14 13.34
C LYS A 285 14.33 1.85 12.55
N ALA A 286 14.96 0.86 13.17
CA ALA A 286 15.10 -0.48 12.59
C ALA A 286 13.76 -1.19 12.38
N ASP A 287 12.74 -0.85 13.18
CA ASP A 287 11.40 -1.46 13.22
C ASP A 287 10.31 -0.52 12.65
N GLY A 288 10.70 0.52 11.91
CA GLY A 288 9.78 1.42 11.21
C GLY A 288 10.01 2.90 11.52
N THR A 289 8.96 3.71 11.40
CA THR A 289 9.03 5.17 11.57
C THR A 289 8.14 5.66 12.73
N ASP A 290 8.61 6.68 13.45
CA ASP A 290 7.85 7.41 14.48
C ASP A 290 7.74 8.89 14.10
N GLY A 291 6.78 9.60 14.70
CA GLY A 291 6.62 11.06 14.54
C GLY A 291 5.84 11.51 13.30
N ILE A 292 5.31 10.60 12.48
CA ILE A 292 4.34 10.95 11.43
C ILE A 292 2.97 11.22 12.08
N GLN A 293 2.31 12.31 11.69
CA GLN A 293 0.91 12.56 12.03
C GLN A 293 0.02 11.78 11.06
N TRP A 294 -0.20 10.49 11.33
CA TRP A 294 -0.91 9.58 10.42
C TRP A 294 -2.30 10.06 9.99
N ASN A 295 -2.99 10.82 10.85
CA ASN A 295 -4.31 11.38 10.56
C ASN A 295 -4.28 12.68 9.74
N SER A 296 -3.13 13.28 9.46
CA SER A 296 -3.03 14.50 8.64
C SER A 296 -3.37 14.27 7.16
N SER A 297 -3.35 13.01 6.72
CA SER A 297 -3.70 12.57 5.36
C SER A 297 -4.81 11.53 5.39
N HIS A 298 -5.60 11.45 4.32
CA HIS A 298 -6.61 10.41 4.10
C HIS A 298 -6.07 9.23 3.27
N ILE A 299 -4.85 9.32 2.73
CA ILE A 299 -4.19 8.28 1.92
C ILE A 299 -3.15 7.52 2.78
N VAL A 300 -3.51 7.16 4.02
CA VAL A 300 -2.62 6.50 4.98
C VAL A 300 -3.35 5.31 5.63
N PRO A 301 -2.96 4.06 5.33
CA PRO A 301 -3.62 2.84 5.82
C PRO A 301 -3.79 2.82 7.34
N ILE A 302 -2.72 3.09 8.11
CA ILE A 302 -2.78 3.15 9.58
C ILE A 302 -3.90 4.06 10.10
N ASN A 303 -4.25 5.13 9.35
CA ASN A 303 -5.33 6.01 9.73
C ASN A 303 -6.70 5.57 9.19
N THR A 304 -6.79 5.16 7.94
CA THR A 304 -8.05 4.82 7.27
C THR A 304 -8.65 3.52 7.80
N VAL A 305 -7.82 2.52 8.14
CA VAL A 305 -8.29 1.21 8.64
C VAL A 305 -9.03 1.28 9.98
N LYS A 306 -8.92 2.40 10.70
CA LYS A 306 -9.70 2.69 11.93
C LYS A 306 -11.21 2.74 11.67
N GLY A 307 -11.61 3.09 10.45
CA GLY A 307 -13.01 3.17 10.09
C GLY A 307 -13.57 1.94 9.38
N VAL A 308 -12.72 0.95 9.04
CA VAL A 308 -13.14 -0.31 8.42
C VAL A 308 -13.76 -1.21 9.48
N LYS A 309 -14.99 -1.67 9.26
CA LYS A 309 -15.77 -2.51 10.19
C LYS A 309 -16.02 -3.92 9.67
N VAL A 310 -15.96 -4.11 8.36
CA VAL A 310 -16.11 -5.43 7.72
C VAL A 310 -14.92 -6.37 8.02
N PRO A 311 -15.04 -7.69 7.78
CA PRO A 311 -13.92 -8.62 7.88
C PRO A 311 -12.66 -8.10 7.17
N PHE A 312 -11.57 -8.04 7.91
CA PHE A 312 -10.36 -7.36 7.50
C PHE A 312 -9.13 -8.26 7.62
N PHE A 313 -8.34 -8.36 6.56
CA PHE A 313 -7.13 -9.16 6.53
C PHE A 313 -5.90 -8.35 6.11
N LEU A 314 -4.84 -8.50 6.87
CA LEU A 314 -3.53 -7.91 6.60
C LEU A 314 -2.51 -9.02 6.36
N MET A 315 -1.81 -8.95 5.24
CA MET A 315 -0.71 -9.85 4.93
C MET A 315 0.55 -9.03 4.69
N GLY A 316 1.69 -9.41 5.26
CA GLY A 316 2.97 -8.74 5.01
C GLY A 316 4.04 -9.67 4.45
N ASN A 317 4.93 -9.16 3.60
CA ASN A 317 5.99 -9.92 2.94
C ASN A 317 7.37 -9.63 3.57
N THR A 318 7.95 -10.62 4.26
CA THR A 318 9.13 -10.38 5.13
C THR A 318 10.46 -10.28 4.40
N GLY A 319 10.49 -10.55 3.09
CA GLY A 319 11.62 -10.27 2.20
C GLY A 319 11.62 -8.83 1.67
N HIS A 320 10.72 -7.99 2.17
CA HIS A 320 10.65 -6.55 1.93
C HIS A 320 10.47 -5.79 3.26
N TYR A 321 10.42 -4.46 3.25
CA TYR A 321 10.29 -3.65 4.48
C TYR A 321 8.84 -3.19 4.74
N GLU A 322 7.97 -3.26 3.73
CA GLU A 322 6.58 -2.78 3.79
C GLU A 322 5.74 -3.58 4.81
N TYR A 323 6.01 -4.87 5.03
CA TYR A 323 5.33 -5.70 6.05
C TYR A 323 5.25 -5.10 7.46
N LEU A 324 6.15 -4.18 7.82
CA LEU A 324 6.11 -3.46 9.10
C LEU A 324 4.82 -2.64 9.27
N ASP A 325 4.23 -2.15 8.18
CA ASP A 325 2.94 -1.44 8.23
C ASP A 325 1.79 -2.37 8.57
N ALA A 326 1.81 -3.63 8.10
CA ALA A 326 0.74 -4.60 8.36
C ALA A 326 0.48 -4.82 9.86
N GLU A 327 1.52 -4.74 10.69
CA GLU A 327 1.35 -4.79 12.15
C GLU A 327 0.72 -3.52 12.73
N LYS A 328 1.16 -2.34 12.27
CA LYS A 328 0.61 -1.06 12.75
C LYS A 328 -0.85 -0.91 12.33
N ALA A 329 -1.19 -1.27 11.09
CA ALA A 329 -2.56 -1.26 10.58
C ALA A 329 -3.44 -2.29 11.31
N PHE A 330 -2.91 -3.46 11.68
CA PHE A 330 -3.64 -4.44 12.50
C PHE A 330 -4.03 -3.85 13.86
N LEU A 331 -3.07 -3.22 14.54
CA LEU A 331 -3.29 -2.59 15.85
C LEU A 331 -4.24 -1.37 15.78
N ALA A 332 -4.30 -0.70 14.63
CA ALA A 332 -5.17 0.45 14.42
C ALA A 332 -6.57 0.08 13.88
N SER A 333 -6.80 -1.18 13.49
CA SER A 333 -8.04 -1.58 12.82
C SER A 333 -9.27 -1.33 13.67
N GLY A 334 -10.32 -0.79 13.04
CA GLY A 334 -11.65 -0.64 13.64
C GLY A 334 -12.55 -1.87 13.53
N SER A 335 -12.11 -2.93 12.84
CA SER A 335 -12.92 -4.12 12.58
C SER A 335 -12.88 -5.08 13.76
N ASN A 336 -14.02 -5.73 14.00
CA ASN A 336 -14.15 -6.78 15.02
C ASN A 336 -13.74 -8.17 14.49
N ASP A 337 -13.44 -8.31 13.19
CA ASP A 337 -12.92 -9.53 12.56
C ASP A 337 -11.66 -9.23 11.76
N THR A 338 -10.61 -8.85 12.49
CA THR A 338 -9.30 -8.54 11.91
C THR A 338 -8.35 -9.71 12.05
N SER A 339 -7.66 -10.07 10.96
CA SER A 339 -6.62 -11.11 10.94
C SER A 339 -5.33 -10.56 10.34
N LYS A 340 -4.17 -11.08 10.78
CA LYS A 340 -2.85 -10.74 10.23
C LYS A 340 -2.04 -12.01 9.95
N ALA A 341 -1.30 -12.05 8.84
CA ALA A 341 -0.34 -13.10 8.54
C ALA A 341 0.92 -12.52 7.85
N PHE A 342 2.00 -13.30 7.83
CA PHE A 342 3.22 -12.93 7.13
C PHE A 342 3.68 -14.05 6.20
N VAL A 343 4.16 -13.67 5.01
CA VAL A 343 4.73 -14.59 4.04
C VAL A 343 6.25 -14.49 4.14
N GLU A 344 6.86 -15.52 4.71
CA GLU A 344 8.30 -15.56 4.93
C GLU A 344 9.06 -15.53 3.60
N GLY A 345 9.99 -14.58 3.46
CA GLY A 345 10.89 -14.48 2.31
C GLY A 345 10.25 -14.00 1.01
N ALA A 346 9.00 -13.55 1.04
CA ALA A 346 8.37 -12.89 -0.11
C ALA A 346 8.93 -11.46 -0.27
N LYS A 347 9.25 -11.05 -1.50
CA LYS A 347 9.49 -9.63 -1.86
C LYS A 347 8.15 -8.89 -1.90
N ASN A 348 8.18 -7.57 -2.09
CA ASN A 348 6.95 -6.76 -2.24
C ASN A 348 6.01 -7.39 -3.28
N THR A 349 6.56 -7.71 -4.45
CA THR A 349 5.89 -8.39 -5.57
C THR A 349 5.53 -9.87 -5.32
N ILE A 350 5.53 -10.35 -4.07
CA ILE A 350 5.09 -11.68 -3.61
C ILE A 350 6.04 -12.83 -4.02
N ASN A 351 6.85 -12.64 -5.06
CA ASN A 351 7.81 -13.64 -5.50
C ASN A 351 8.96 -13.85 -4.47
N PRO A 352 9.65 -14.99 -4.53
CA PRO A 352 10.72 -15.31 -3.58
C PRO A 352 11.84 -14.28 -3.58
N CYS A 353 12.33 -13.94 -2.39
CA CYS A 353 13.57 -13.21 -2.21
C CYS A 353 14.76 -14.16 -2.32
N THR A 354 15.23 -14.40 -3.55
CA THR A 354 16.43 -15.20 -3.82
C THR A 354 17.66 -14.72 -3.05
N ASP A 355 17.80 -13.39 -2.90
CA ASP A 355 18.93 -12.77 -2.20
C ASP A 355 18.88 -12.98 -0.68
N CYS A 356 17.70 -13.34 -0.15
CA CYS A 356 17.47 -13.62 1.26
C CYS A 356 17.70 -15.11 1.60
N GLU A 357 17.89 -15.98 0.59
CA GLU A 357 17.99 -17.42 0.78
C GLU A 357 19.32 -17.82 1.44
N THR A 358 19.26 -18.77 2.35
CA THR A 358 20.42 -19.44 2.97
C THR A 358 20.79 -20.73 2.26
N TYR A 359 19.86 -21.28 1.46
CA TYR A 359 20.06 -22.40 0.55
C TYR A 359 19.11 -22.25 -0.64
N PRO A 360 19.49 -22.76 -1.84
CA PRO A 360 18.68 -22.59 -3.05
C PRO A 360 17.23 -23.07 -2.88
N GLY A 361 16.28 -22.18 -3.18
CA GLY A 361 14.85 -22.48 -3.18
C GLY A 361 14.17 -22.47 -1.81
N GLN A 362 14.83 -21.93 -0.78
CA GLN A 362 14.28 -21.78 0.57
C GLN A 362 12.88 -21.15 0.57
N TYR A 363 12.62 -20.18 -0.32
CA TYR A 363 11.36 -19.43 -0.35
C TYR A 363 10.51 -19.69 -1.60
N ASN A 364 10.72 -20.79 -2.32
CA ASN A 364 10.02 -21.08 -3.59
C ASN A 364 8.48 -21.25 -3.47
N ASN A 365 7.94 -21.23 -2.27
CA ASN A 365 6.52 -21.40 -1.97
C ASN A 365 5.79 -20.10 -1.60
N THR A 366 6.43 -18.92 -1.67
CA THR A 366 5.81 -17.65 -1.23
C THR A 366 4.46 -17.37 -1.87
N ILE A 367 4.38 -17.44 -3.21
CA ILE A 367 3.14 -17.23 -3.98
C ILE A 367 2.07 -18.23 -3.54
N LYS A 368 2.40 -19.51 -3.48
CA LYS A 368 1.46 -20.57 -3.10
C LYS A 368 0.92 -20.34 -1.69
N ASN A 369 1.80 -20.10 -0.72
CA ASN A 369 1.42 -19.92 0.68
C ASN A 369 0.56 -18.66 0.87
N ALA A 370 0.92 -17.57 0.21
CA ALA A 370 0.17 -16.32 0.25
C ALA A 370 -1.30 -16.51 -0.16
N PHE A 371 -1.54 -17.09 -1.33
CA PHE A 371 -2.91 -17.20 -1.87
C PHE A 371 -3.69 -18.36 -1.27
N ASN A 372 -3.02 -19.45 -0.86
CA ASN A 372 -3.68 -20.49 -0.07
C ASN A 372 -4.20 -19.95 1.27
N TYR A 373 -3.42 -19.11 1.95
CA TYR A 373 -3.84 -18.52 3.21
C TYR A 373 -5.01 -17.54 3.00
N GLN A 374 -4.93 -16.69 1.98
CA GLN A 374 -6.03 -15.79 1.62
C GLN A 374 -7.31 -16.57 1.28
N ALA A 375 -7.22 -17.64 0.50
CA ALA A 375 -8.36 -18.50 0.19
C ALA A 375 -8.97 -19.12 1.46
N ALA A 376 -8.15 -19.65 2.37
CA ALA A 376 -8.63 -20.17 3.64
C ALA A 376 -9.29 -19.09 4.51
N TRP A 377 -8.77 -17.85 4.48
CA TRP A 377 -9.39 -16.72 5.17
C TRP A 377 -10.76 -16.39 4.55
N LEU A 378 -10.88 -16.34 3.23
CA LEU A 378 -12.16 -16.11 2.54
C LEU A 378 -13.19 -17.20 2.84
N GLU A 379 -12.74 -18.44 3.06
CA GLU A 379 -13.58 -19.63 3.31
C GLU A 379 -14.01 -19.82 4.76
N LYS A 380 -13.58 -18.94 5.69
CA LYS A 380 -13.96 -19.06 7.10
C LYS A 380 -15.49 -18.98 7.22
N ALA A 381 -16.07 -19.97 7.91
CA ALA A 381 -17.50 -20.07 8.10
C ALA A 381 -18.11 -18.79 8.68
N GLY A 382 -19.20 -18.30 8.09
CA GLY A 382 -19.88 -17.08 8.52
C GLY A 382 -19.32 -15.77 7.93
N ARG A 383 -18.38 -15.84 6.98
CA ARG A 383 -17.94 -14.67 6.20
C ARG A 383 -18.71 -14.52 4.89
N PHE A 384 -18.26 -15.17 3.82
CA PHE A 384 -18.74 -14.93 2.46
C PHE A 384 -19.39 -16.16 1.79
N ILE A 385 -19.36 -17.32 2.47
CA ILE A 385 -19.90 -18.62 2.02
C ILE A 385 -20.97 -19.09 3.00
#